data_AF-A0A1Y3WKZ5-F1
#
_entry.id   AF-A0A1Y3WKZ5-F1
#
_cell.length_a   1.000
_cell.length_b   1.000
_cell.length_c   1.000
_cell.angle_alpha   90.00
_cell.angle_beta   90.00
_cell.angle_gamma   90.00
#
_symmetry.space_group_name_H-M   'P 1'
#
loop_
_entity.id
_entity.type
_entity.pdbx_description
1 polymer ?
#
loop_
_entity_poly.entity_id
_entity_poly.type
_entity_poly.pdbx_seq_one_letter_code
_entity_poly.pdbx_strand_id
1 'polypeptide(L)'
;MKQNWKPGTVLYPLPAVLVSCGATPEEYNLLTVAWTGTLCSDPPMCYISVRPERHSYEIIRRTGEFVINLTTRSLARATDWCGVRSGRDHDKFREMGLTAVASERVAAPVVAESPVNIECRVRQILPLGSHDMFLAEVVGVQVDEAYLDPETGRFCLERAEPIVYSHGEYFALGEALGHFGWSVRKKGPAPKPAGAKPSKPDAATSGVAASGTTNPETVKPAARKRSTARKQPIAGIPGADRSGGKRLSRRPSTKRR
;
A
#
# COMPACT_ATOMS: atom_id res chain seq x y z
N MET A 1 -10.90 25.53 -21.06
CA MET A 1 -11.96 25.97 -20.12
C MET A 1 -12.28 24.82 -19.18
N LYS A 2 -12.50 25.07 -17.87
CA LYS A 2 -12.88 24.01 -16.91
C LYS A 2 -14.41 23.96 -16.76
N GLN A 3 -14.96 22.78 -16.46
CA GLN A 3 -16.39 22.58 -16.19
C GLN A 3 -16.63 22.30 -14.71
N ASN A 4 -17.78 22.74 -14.20
CA ASN A 4 -18.21 22.50 -12.83
C ASN A 4 -19.19 21.32 -12.79
N TRP A 5 -18.83 20.28 -12.05
CA TRP A 5 -19.66 19.08 -11.87
C TRP A 5 -20.19 19.01 -10.43
N LYS A 6 -21.22 18.19 -10.19
CA LYS A 6 -21.71 17.92 -8.83
C LYS A 6 -20.60 17.24 -8.00
N PRO A 7 -20.57 17.43 -6.67
CA PRO A 7 -19.63 16.74 -5.80
C PRO A 7 -19.68 15.22 -5.99
N GLY A 8 -18.51 14.58 -6.08
CA GLY A 8 -18.39 13.14 -6.30
C GLY A 8 -16.99 12.62 -5.95
N THR A 9 -16.87 11.29 -5.87
CA THR A 9 -15.60 10.62 -5.56
C THR A 9 -14.72 10.54 -6.81
N VAL A 10 -13.93 11.60 -7.04
CA VAL A 10 -13.07 11.75 -8.24
C VAL A 10 -11.57 11.79 -7.93
N LEU A 11 -11.18 11.37 -6.72
CA LEU A 11 -9.77 11.18 -6.36
C LEU A 11 -9.28 9.87 -7.01
N TYR A 12 -8.51 9.99 -8.10
CA TYR A 12 -7.94 8.89 -8.87
C TYR A 12 -6.47 9.19 -9.23
N PRO A 13 -5.65 8.18 -9.56
CA PRO A 13 -5.95 6.74 -9.45
C PRO A 13 -6.04 6.29 -7.99
N LEU A 14 -6.79 5.22 -7.75
CA LEU A 14 -6.87 4.55 -6.45
C LEU A 14 -6.10 3.24 -6.51
N PRO A 15 -5.47 2.79 -5.41
CA PRO A 15 -5.01 1.41 -5.34
C PRO A 15 -6.20 0.46 -5.52
N ALA A 16 -6.02 -0.65 -6.22
CA ALA A 16 -6.98 -1.76 -6.22
C ALA A 16 -6.34 -2.90 -5.43
N VAL A 17 -6.88 -3.23 -4.25
CA VAL A 17 -6.28 -4.28 -3.41
C VAL A 17 -7.28 -5.39 -3.15
N LEU A 18 -6.76 -6.61 -3.02
CA LEU A 18 -7.50 -7.73 -2.45
C LEU A 18 -7.32 -7.69 -0.94
N VAL A 19 -8.41 -7.57 -0.21
CA VAL A 19 -8.41 -7.72 1.25
C VAL A 19 -8.85 -9.13 1.58
N SER A 20 -8.04 -9.85 2.35
CA SER A 20 -8.41 -11.17 2.90
C SER A 20 -8.78 -11.03 4.38
N CYS A 21 -9.70 -11.89 4.81
CA CYS A 21 -10.25 -11.92 6.17
C CYS A 21 -10.70 -13.34 6.52
N GLY A 22 -11.03 -13.56 7.80
CA GLY A 22 -11.46 -14.86 8.35
C GLY A 22 -10.39 -15.43 9.27
N ALA A 23 -10.78 -15.97 10.42
CA ALA A 23 -9.81 -16.50 11.39
C ALA A 23 -9.52 -17.99 11.20
N THR A 24 -10.37 -18.68 10.44
CA THR A 24 -10.31 -20.12 10.17
C THR A 24 -10.55 -20.37 8.67
N PRO A 25 -10.05 -21.47 8.10
CA PRO A 25 -10.22 -21.78 6.68
C PRO A 25 -11.67 -21.71 6.18
N GLU A 26 -12.63 -22.09 7.03
CA GLU A 26 -14.06 -22.07 6.73
C GLU A 26 -14.64 -20.64 6.63
N GLU A 27 -13.95 -19.67 7.22
CA GLU A 27 -14.32 -18.25 7.21
C GLU A 27 -13.47 -17.42 6.23
N TYR A 28 -12.48 -18.03 5.58
CA TYR A 28 -11.60 -17.32 4.66
C TYR A 28 -12.37 -16.74 3.49
N ASN A 29 -12.17 -15.44 3.27
CA ASN A 29 -12.86 -14.73 2.21
C ASN A 29 -12.03 -13.54 1.71
N LEU A 30 -12.30 -13.15 0.47
CA LEU A 30 -11.69 -12.01 -0.22
C LEU A 30 -12.71 -10.92 -0.52
N LEU A 31 -12.26 -9.67 -0.56
CA LEU A 31 -13.00 -8.58 -1.20
C LEU A 31 -12.04 -7.59 -1.84
N THR A 32 -12.50 -6.91 -2.88
CA THR A 32 -11.72 -5.84 -3.50
C THR A 32 -12.07 -4.51 -2.88
N VAL A 33 -11.04 -3.77 -2.48
CA VAL A 33 -11.18 -2.44 -1.87
C VAL A 33 -10.32 -1.47 -2.66
N ALA A 34 -10.89 -0.32 -3.04
CA ALA A 34 -10.13 0.80 -3.58
C ALA A 34 -10.18 2.05 -2.68
N TRP A 35 -11.10 2.09 -1.72
CA TRP A 35 -11.20 3.15 -0.73
C TRP A 35 -10.30 2.76 0.45
N THR A 36 -8.99 2.89 0.23
CA THR A 36 -7.92 2.47 1.14
C THR A 36 -6.69 3.37 0.96
N GLY A 37 -5.79 3.36 1.94
CA GLY A 37 -4.51 4.04 1.86
C GLY A 37 -3.77 4.08 3.20
N THR A 38 -2.54 4.61 3.16
CA THR A 38 -1.73 4.88 4.34
C THR A 38 -2.25 6.13 5.07
N LEU A 39 -2.35 6.06 6.40
CA LEU A 39 -2.81 7.16 7.27
C LEU A 39 -1.71 7.72 8.17
N CYS A 40 -0.82 6.87 8.68
CA CYS A 40 0.24 7.27 9.60
C CYS A 40 1.50 6.45 9.38
N SER A 41 2.66 7.04 9.66
CA SER A 41 3.96 6.39 9.53
C SER A 41 4.50 5.83 10.85
N ASP A 42 4.12 6.40 12.00
CA ASP A 42 4.57 5.94 13.33
C ASP A 42 3.49 6.19 14.41
N PRO A 43 2.77 5.15 14.88
CA PRO A 43 2.83 3.78 14.38
C PRO A 43 2.32 3.69 12.93
N PRO A 44 2.78 2.73 12.12
CA PRO A 44 2.31 2.57 10.76
C PRO A 44 0.82 2.19 10.78
N MET A 45 -0.02 2.99 10.11
CA MET A 45 -1.46 2.78 10.05
C MET A 45 -1.99 2.96 8.64
N CYS A 46 -3.01 2.19 8.31
CA CYS A 46 -3.77 2.29 7.07
C CYS A 46 -5.28 2.23 7.38
N TYR A 47 -6.10 2.28 6.34
CA TYR A 47 -7.53 2.04 6.46
C TYR A 47 -8.09 1.26 5.28
N ILE A 48 -9.23 0.61 5.49
CA ILE A 48 -10.13 0.18 4.43
C ILE A 48 -11.53 0.71 4.73
N SER A 49 -12.24 1.20 3.72
CA SER A 49 -13.64 1.61 3.85
C SER A 49 -14.54 0.55 3.23
N VAL A 50 -15.35 -0.11 4.06
CA VAL A 50 -16.17 -1.26 3.67
C VAL A 50 -17.63 -0.95 3.95
N ARG A 51 -18.51 -1.33 3.02
CA ARG A 51 -19.95 -1.19 3.20
C ARG A 51 -20.51 -2.32 4.08
N PRO A 52 -21.46 -2.04 4.99
CA PRO A 52 -22.02 -3.06 5.89
C PRO A 52 -22.64 -4.28 5.20
N GLU A 53 -23.11 -4.16 3.95
CA GLU A 53 -23.75 -5.27 3.25
C GLU A 53 -22.76 -6.33 2.75
N ARG A 54 -21.46 -5.99 2.67
CA ARG A 54 -20.41 -6.89 2.17
C ARG A 54 -20.23 -8.06 3.15
N HIS A 55 -20.10 -9.28 2.63
CA HIS A 55 -19.88 -10.49 3.45
C HIS A 55 -18.71 -10.33 4.44
N SER A 56 -17.61 -9.76 3.97
CA SER A 56 -16.39 -9.54 4.76
C SER A 56 -16.55 -8.54 5.90
N TYR A 57 -17.57 -7.67 5.88
CA TYR A 57 -17.73 -6.62 6.87
C TYR A 57 -17.86 -7.21 8.27
N GLU A 58 -18.81 -8.14 8.48
CA GLU A 58 -19.03 -8.76 9.80
C GLU A 58 -17.86 -9.65 10.22
N ILE A 59 -17.18 -10.29 9.25
CA ILE A 59 -15.96 -11.07 9.52
C ILE A 59 -14.90 -10.16 10.12
N ILE A 60 -14.53 -9.08 9.41
CA ILE A 60 -13.47 -8.14 9.83
C ILE A 60 -13.86 -7.44 11.14
N ARG A 61 -15.12 -7.03 11.28
CA ARG A 61 -15.62 -6.39 12.50
C ARG A 61 -15.49 -7.29 13.73
N ARG A 62 -15.79 -8.59 13.58
CA ARG A 62 -15.74 -9.57 14.66
C ARG A 62 -14.32 -10.04 14.96
N THR A 63 -13.51 -10.32 13.95
CA THR A 63 -12.13 -10.80 14.13
C THR A 63 -11.16 -9.68 14.49
N GLY A 64 -11.44 -8.46 14.04
CA GLY A 64 -10.54 -7.32 14.19
C GLY A 64 -9.28 -7.42 13.33
N GLU A 65 -9.22 -8.35 12.38
CA GLU A 65 -8.02 -8.67 11.62
C GLU A 65 -8.32 -8.86 10.13
N PHE A 66 -7.44 -8.34 9.29
CA PHE A 66 -7.47 -8.50 7.84
C PHE A 66 -6.05 -8.33 7.27
N VAL A 67 -5.87 -8.73 6.01
CA VAL A 67 -4.63 -8.50 5.25
C VAL A 67 -4.95 -7.71 3.99
N ILE A 68 -4.19 -6.65 3.71
CA ILE A 68 -4.21 -5.96 2.42
C ILE A 68 -3.17 -6.60 1.51
N ASN A 69 -3.62 -7.18 0.40
CA ASN A 69 -2.78 -7.83 -0.60
C ASN A 69 -2.74 -6.92 -1.84
N LEU A 70 -1.54 -6.44 -2.20
CA LEU A 70 -1.40 -5.63 -3.41
C LEU A 70 -1.68 -6.47 -4.65
N THR A 71 -2.23 -5.84 -5.68
CA THR A 71 -2.63 -6.54 -6.90
C THR A 71 -1.80 -6.06 -8.08
N THR A 72 -1.60 -6.97 -9.02
CA THR A 72 -0.73 -6.85 -10.18
C THR A 72 -1.52 -7.10 -11.45
N ARG A 73 -0.87 -6.95 -12.61
CA ARG A 73 -1.47 -7.29 -13.91
C ARG A 73 -2.07 -8.70 -13.92
N SER A 74 -1.34 -9.69 -13.42
CA SER A 74 -1.80 -11.09 -13.40
C SER A 74 -3.01 -11.30 -12.48
N LEU A 75 -3.13 -10.50 -11.42
CA LEU A 75 -4.24 -10.54 -10.48
C LEU A 75 -5.46 -9.69 -10.89
N ALA A 76 -5.42 -8.97 -12.02
CA ALA A 76 -6.48 -8.03 -12.39
C ALA A 76 -7.86 -8.69 -12.48
N ARG A 77 -7.96 -9.88 -13.09
CA ARG A 77 -9.23 -10.62 -13.19
C ARG A 77 -9.75 -11.06 -11.82
N ALA A 78 -8.88 -11.58 -10.95
CA ALA A 78 -9.25 -11.98 -9.60
C ALA A 78 -9.69 -10.78 -8.76
N THR A 79 -8.99 -9.66 -8.91
CA THR A 79 -9.30 -8.37 -8.28
C THR A 79 -10.68 -7.88 -8.70
N ASP A 80 -11.04 -7.92 -9.98
CA ASP A 80 -12.39 -7.54 -10.38
C ASP A 80 -13.45 -8.52 -9.82
N TRP A 81 -13.26 -9.81 -10.05
CA TRP A 81 -14.24 -10.84 -9.71
C TRP A 81 -14.54 -10.88 -8.20
N CYS A 82 -13.51 -10.80 -7.35
CA CYS A 82 -13.66 -10.73 -5.90
C CYS A 82 -14.36 -9.45 -5.42
N GLY A 83 -14.37 -8.39 -6.23
CA GLY A 83 -15.06 -7.13 -5.97
C GLY A 83 -16.56 -7.18 -6.30
N VAL A 84 -16.98 -8.04 -7.23
CA VAL A 84 -18.36 -8.10 -7.76
C VAL A 84 -19.15 -9.35 -7.34
N ARG A 85 -18.49 -10.41 -6.87
CA ARG A 85 -19.15 -11.60 -6.29
C ARG A 85 -19.08 -11.59 -4.78
N SER A 86 -20.10 -12.13 -4.12
CA SER A 86 -20.19 -12.20 -2.66
C SER A 86 -19.58 -13.50 -2.14
N GLY A 87 -18.87 -13.43 -1.02
CA GLY A 87 -18.37 -14.64 -0.34
C GLY A 87 -19.48 -15.43 0.37
N ARG A 88 -20.70 -14.89 0.44
CA ARG A 88 -21.88 -15.64 0.94
C ARG A 88 -22.21 -16.83 0.03
N ASP A 89 -21.93 -16.69 -1.26
CA ASP A 89 -22.38 -17.62 -2.29
C ASP A 89 -21.20 -18.35 -2.96
N HIS A 90 -19.97 -17.91 -2.69
CA HIS A 90 -18.77 -18.37 -3.36
C HIS A 90 -17.57 -18.49 -2.43
N ASP A 91 -16.82 -19.58 -2.55
CA ASP A 91 -15.45 -19.68 -2.08
C ASP A 91 -14.53 -18.96 -3.07
N LYS A 92 -14.17 -17.72 -2.75
CA LYS A 92 -13.44 -16.86 -3.68
C LYS A 92 -11.99 -17.25 -3.90
N PHE A 93 -11.35 -17.88 -2.91
CA PHE A 93 -9.99 -18.38 -3.10
C PHE A 93 -10.01 -19.49 -4.15
N ARG A 94 -10.92 -20.45 -4.00
CA ARG A 94 -11.09 -21.54 -4.95
C ARG A 94 -11.52 -21.07 -6.35
N GLU A 95 -12.54 -20.21 -6.44
CA GLU A 95 -13.10 -19.73 -7.72
C GLU A 95 -12.08 -18.95 -8.56
N MET A 96 -11.14 -18.28 -7.89
CA MET A 96 -10.07 -17.52 -8.56
C MET A 96 -8.73 -18.26 -8.63
N GLY A 97 -8.65 -19.49 -8.11
CA GLY A 97 -7.41 -20.26 -8.07
C GLY A 97 -6.30 -19.56 -7.27
N LEU A 98 -6.67 -18.86 -6.20
CA LEU A 98 -5.75 -18.16 -5.30
C LEU A 98 -5.42 -19.02 -4.08
N THR A 99 -4.21 -18.87 -3.57
CA THR A 99 -3.71 -19.68 -2.45
C THR A 99 -3.73 -18.88 -1.16
N ALA A 100 -4.57 -19.31 -0.21
CA ALA A 100 -4.55 -18.80 1.16
C ALA A 100 -3.34 -19.37 1.92
N VAL A 101 -2.50 -18.51 2.48
CA VAL A 101 -1.34 -18.89 3.30
C VAL A 101 -1.45 -18.24 4.67
N ALA A 102 -0.98 -18.93 5.71
CA ALA A 102 -1.00 -18.40 7.08
C ALA A 102 -0.16 -17.10 7.18
N SER A 103 -0.75 -16.09 7.82
CA SER A 103 -0.05 -14.87 8.20
C SER A 103 0.85 -15.08 9.42
N GLU A 104 1.83 -14.18 9.61
CA GLU A 104 2.77 -14.26 10.73
C GLU A 104 2.21 -13.64 12.03
N ARG A 105 1.37 -12.61 11.90
CA ARG A 105 0.94 -11.73 12.99
C ARG A 105 -0.57 -11.67 13.16
N VAL A 106 -1.35 -12.07 12.17
CA VAL A 106 -2.82 -12.10 12.20
C VAL A 106 -3.38 -13.46 11.76
N ALA A 107 -4.64 -13.75 12.10
CA ALA A 107 -5.32 -14.99 11.72
C ALA A 107 -5.88 -14.96 10.28
N ALA A 108 -6.14 -13.77 9.74
CA ALA A 108 -6.52 -13.60 8.33
C ALA A 108 -5.38 -14.07 7.41
N PRO A 109 -5.67 -14.81 6.32
CA PRO A 109 -4.62 -15.38 5.49
C PRO A 109 -4.01 -14.32 4.57
N VAL A 110 -2.77 -14.51 4.15
CA VAL A 110 -2.20 -13.80 2.99
C VAL A 110 -2.61 -14.48 1.69
N VAL A 111 -2.57 -13.74 0.57
CA VAL A 111 -2.70 -14.29 -0.78
C VAL A 111 -1.29 -14.53 -1.34
N ALA A 112 -0.93 -15.78 -1.58
CA ALA A 112 0.43 -16.16 -1.99
C ALA A 112 0.88 -15.50 -3.30
N GLU A 113 -0.06 -15.26 -4.22
CA GLU A 113 0.19 -14.68 -5.53
C GLU A 113 0.40 -13.15 -5.48
N SER A 114 0.22 -12.52 -4.32
CA SER A 114 0.41 -11.08 -4.15
C SER A 114 1.88 -10.75 -3.89
N PRO A 115 2.43 -9.68 -4.51
CA PRO A 115 3.81 -9.27 -4.28
C PRO A 115 4.05 -8.67 -2.89
N VAL A 116 2.99 -8.21 -2.22
CA VAL A 116 3.05 -7.58 -0.89
C VAL A 116 1.77 -7.87 -0.13
N ASN A 117 1.92 -8.42 1.08
CA ASN A 117 0.83 -8.66 2.02
C ASN A 117 1.05 -7.81 3.28
N ILE A 118 0.07 -7.00 3.63
CA ILE A 118 0.13 -6.06 4.76
C ILE A 118 -0.86 -6.54 5.82
N GLU A 119 -0.34 -7.04 6.93
CA GLU A 119 -1.13 -7.61 8.01
C GLU A 119 -1.63 -6.51 8.96
N CYS A 120 -2.94 -6.47 9.17
CA CYS A 120 -3.62 -5.34 9.80
C CYS A 120 -4.47 -5.76 11.00
N ARG A 121 -4.37 -4.99 12.09
CA ARG A 121 -5.29 -5.07 13.23
C ARG A 121 -6.14 -3.81 13.34
N VAL A 122 -7.45 -3.99 13.39
CA VAL A 122 -8.42 -2.90 13.51
C VAL A 122 -8.23 -2.19 14.86
N ARG A 123 -8.04 -0.87 14.80
CA ARG A 123 -7.94 0.02 15.96
C ARG A 123 -9.28 0.68 16.26
N GLN A 124 -10.01 1.06 15.21
CA GLN A 124 -11.26 1.77 15.32
C GLN A 124 -12.10 1.55 14.05
N ILE A 125 -13.42 1.51 14.22
CA ILE A 125 -14.38 1.51 13.10
C ILE A 125 -15.15 2.83 13.18
N LEU A 126 -15.12 3.61 12.09
CA LEU A 126 -15.73 4.92 11.98
C LEU A 126 -16.86 4.91 10.95
N PRO A 127 -18.13 5.06 11.35
CA PRO A 127 -19.24 5.15 10.41
C PRO A 127 -19.24 6.48 9.64
N LEU A 128 -19.20 6.42 8.31
CA LEU A 128 -19.10 7.60 7.42
C LEU A 128 -20.27 7.69 6.42
N GLY A 129 -21.43 7.15 6.79
CA GLY A 129 -22.63 7.13 5.97
C GLY A 129 -22.76 5.83 5.19
N SER A 130 -22.26 5.77 3.95
CA SER A 130 -22.39 4.58 3.09
C SER A 130 -21.32 3.52 3.33
N HIS A 131 -20.20 3.89 3.97
CA HIS A 131 -19.10 3.01 4.32
C HIS A 131 -18.73 3.24 5.77
N ASP A 132 -18.23 2.21 6.43
CA ASP A 132 -17.47 2.37 7.65
C ASP A 132 -15.98 2.28 7.32
N MET A 133 -15.20 3.19 7.88
CA MET A 133 -13.75 3.18 7.78
C MET A 133 -13.16 2.36 8.93
N PHE A 134 -12.52 1.25 8.58
CA PHE A 134 -11.73 0.43 9.48
C PHE A 134 -10.33 1.02 9.53
N LEU A 135 -10.06 1.84 10.55
CA LEU A 135 -8.72 2.31 10.88
C LEU A 135 -7.92 1.14 11.47
N ALA A 136 -6.75 0.85 10.91
CA ALA A 136 -5.96 -0.30 11.32
C ALA A 136 -4.48 0.03 11.50
N GLU A 137 -3.86 -0.62 12.47
CA GLU A 137 -2.42 -0.67 12.65
C GLU A 137 -1.82 -1.76 11.75
N VAL A 138 -0.74 -1.43 11.07
CA VAL A 138 0.05 -2.39 10.30
C VAL A 138 0.98 -3.12 11.26
N VAL A 139 0.75 -4.41 11.46
CA VAL A 139 1.48 -5.24 12.43
C VAL A 139 2.49 -6.19 11.79
N GLY A 140 2.44 -6.35 10.47
CA GLY A 140 3.35 -7.16 9.67
C GLY A 140 3.29 -6.78 8.19
N VAL A 141 4.40 -7.00 7.48
CA VAL A 141 4.48 -6.84 6.02
C VAL A 141 5.31 -7.99 5.46
N GLN A 142 4.73 -8.76 4.55
CA GLN A 142 5.42 -9.76 3.76
C GLN A 142 5.61 -9.22 2.35
N VAL A 143 6.78 -9.45 1.76
CA VAL A 143 7.09 -9.12 0.37
C VAL A 143 7.62 -10.36 -0.32
N ASP A 144 7.24 -10.55 -1.58
CA ASP A 144 7.74 -11.67 -2.37
C ASP A 144 9.22 -11.43 -2.74
N GLU A 145 10.06 -12.41 -2.40
CA GLU A 145 11.50 -12.41 -2.66
C GLU A 145 11.83 -12.27 -4.15
N ALA A 146 10.94 -12.70 -5.04
CA ALA A 146 11.10 -12.53 -6.49
C ALA A 146 11.25 -11.05 -6.91
N TYR A 147 10.81 -10.11 -6.07
CA TYR A 147 10.93 -8.67 -6.31
C TYR A 147 12.01 -8.01 -5.46
N LEU A 148 12.85 -8.78 -4.75
CA LEU A 148 14.05 -8.26 -4.11
C LEU A 148 15.22 -8.31 -5.09
N ASP A 149 15.96 -7.22 -5.14
CA ASP A 149 17.23 -7.19 -5.85
C ASP A 149 18.27 -8.03 -5.10
N PRO A 150 18.84 -9.10 -5.70
CA PRO A 150 19.68 -10.05 -4.98
C PRO A 150 21.01 -9.47 -4.51
N GLU A 151 21.50 -8.39 -5.15
CA GLU A 151 22.77 -7.75 -4.78
C GLU A 151 22.57 -6.67 -3.72
N THR A 152 21.52 -5.87 -3.86
CA THR A 152 21.30 -4.68 -3.03
C THR A 152 20.26 -4.86 -1.93
N GLY A 153 19.45 -5.92 -2.00
CA GLY A 153 18.29 -6.15 -1.13
C GLY A 153 17.14 -5.16 -1.37
N ARG A 154 17.21 -4.34 -2.43
CA ARG A 154 16.18 -3.33 -2.73
C ARG A 154 14.89 -4.02 -3.15
N PHE A 155 13.79 -3.68 -2.50
CA PHE A 155 12.46 -4.06 -2.98
C PHE A 155 12.10 -3.29 -4.25
N CYS A 156 11.95 -4.03 -5.34
CA CYS A 156 11.70 -3.56 -6.69
C CYS A 156 10.25 -3.82 -7.10
N LEU A 157 9.31 -3.18 -6.39
CA LEU A 157 7.86 -3.34 -6.61
C LEU A 157 7.44 -3.05 -8.06
N GLU A 158 8.19 -2.20 -8.78
CA GLU A 158 7.96 -1.92 -10.19
C GLU A 158 7.99 -3.18 -11.07
N ARG A 159 8.78 -4.20 -10.69
CA ARG A 159 8.86 -5.48 -11.41
C ARG A 159 7.60 -6.33 -11.24
N ALA A 160 6.75 -6.03 -10.26
CA ALA A 160 5.50 -6.74 -10.00
C ALA A 160 4.32 -6.24 -10.86
N GLU A 161 4.51 -5.19 -11.66
CA GLU A 161 3.45 -4.56 -12.46
C GLU A 161 2.15 -4.27 -11.67
N PRO A 162 2.19 -3.47 -10.58
CA PRO A 162 1.00 -3.18 -9.79
C PRO A 162 -0.11 -2.55 -10.65
N ILE A 163 -1.36 -2.81 -10.28
CA ILE A 163 -2.51 -2.18 -10.93
C ILE A 163 -3.16 -1.12 -10.03
N VAL A 164 -3.83 -0.17 -10.67
CA VAL A 164 -4.64 0.87 -10.04
C VAL A 164 -6.04 0.87 -10.65
N TYR A 165 -7.01 1.34 -9.88
CA TYR A 165 -8.36 1.61 -10.36
C TYR A 165 -8.49 3.10 -10.69
N SER A 166 -8.96 3.41 -11.89
CA SER A 166 -9.23 4.78 -12.32
C SER A 166 -10.53 4.82 -13.10
N HIS A 167 -11.53 5.50 -12.53
CA HIS A 167 -12.79 5.84 -13.21
C HIS A 167 -13.52 4.67 -13.91
N GLY A 168 -13.59 3.49 -13.27
CA GLY A 168 -14.30 2.33 -13.82
C GLY A 168 -13.39 1.30 -14.49
N GLU A 169 -12.10 1.59 -14.61
CA GLU A 169 -11.14 0.74 -15.31
C GLU A 169 -9.94 0.41 -14.42
N TYR A 170 -9.31 -0.74 -14.70
CA TYR A 170 -8.04 -1.12 -14.08
C TYR A 170 -6.90 -0.83 -15.05
N PHE A 171 -5.86 -0.16 -14.56
CA PHE A 171 -4.65 0.16 -15.32
C PHE A 171 -3.44 -0.46 -14.64
N ALA A 172 -2.53 -1.03 -15.41
CA ALA A 172 -1.18 -1.28 -14.91
C ALA A 172 -0.44 0.05 -14.73
N LEU A 173 0.44 0.13 -13.73
CA LEU A 173 1.34 1.26 -13.61
C LEU A 173 2.25 1.37 -14.85
N GLY A 174 2.48 2.61 -15.28
CA GLY A 174 3.36 2.93 -16.40
C GLY A 174 4.82 3.12 -16.00
N GLU A 175 5.56 3.83 -16.84
CA GLU A 175 6.98 4.12 -16.63
C GLU A 175 7.23 4.94 -15.34
N ALA A 176 8.32 4.60 -14.64
CA ALA A 176 8.79 5.38 -13.50
C ALA A 176 9.33 6.75 -13.95
N LEU A 177 8.75 7.83 -13.44
CA LEU A 177 9.15 9.20 -13.81
C LEU A 177 10.37 9.73 -13.04
N GLY A 178 10.67 9.15 -11.87
CA GLY A 178 11.80 9.57 -11.04
C GLY A 178 11.78 8.95 -9.65
N HIS A 179 12.92 8.98 -8.95
CA HIS A 179 13.03 8.55 -7.55
C HIS A 179 12.71 9.70 -6.60
N PHE A 180 12.32 9.42 -5.36
CA PHE A 180 12.07 10.48 -4.37
C PHE A 180 13.26 11.44 -4.25
N GLY A 181 12.99 12.75 -4.29
CA GLY A 181 14.00 13.81 -4.23
C GLY A 181 14.68 14.14 -5.57
N TRP A 182 14.33 13.48 -6.68
CA TRP A 182 14.96 13.73 -7.99
C TRP A 182 14.80 15.17 -8.50
N SER A 183 13.73 15.87 -8.11
CA SER A 183 13.42 17.25 -8.52
C SER A 183 14.39 18.31 -7.97
N VAL A 184 15.11 18.00 -6.89
CA VAL A 184 16.04 18.93 -6.21
C VAL A 184 17.48 18.45 -6.24
N ARG A 185 17.75 17.34 -6.95
CA ARG A 185 19.10 16.78 -7.05
C ARG A 185 19.98 17.71 -7.89
N LYS A 186 21.10 18.16 -7.32
CA LYS A 186 22.09 18.93 -8.08
C LYS A 186 22.57 18.08 -9.27
N LYS A 187 22.58 18.66 -10.48
CA LYS A 187 23.22 18.03 -11.63
C LYS A 187 24.70 17.86 -11.29
N GLY A 188 25.20 16.63 -11.36
CA GLY A 188 26.64 16.40 -11.30
C GLY A 188 27.35 17.12 -12.46
N PRO A 189 28.67 17.31 -12.38
CA PRO A 189 29.43 17.83 -13.50
C PRO A 189 29.16 16.96 -14.74
N ALA A 190 28.93 17.60 -15.88
CA ALA A 190 28.72 16.90 -17.14
C ALA A 190 29.89 15.94 -17.39
N PRO A 191 29.65 14.74 -17.96
CA PRO A 191 30.74 13.86 -18.36
C PRO A 191 31.67 14.64 -19.28
N LYS A 192 32.98 14.63 -18.99
CA LYS A 192 33.96 15.20 -19.93
C LYS A 192 33.77 14.50 -21.27
N PRO A 193 33.67 15.22 -22.40
CA PRO A 193 33.63 14.58 -23.70
C PRO A 193 34.82 13.64 -23.79
N ALA A 194 34.58 12.39 -24.22
CA ALA A 194 35.62 11.41 -24.41
C ALA A 194 36.69 12.05 -25.32
N GLY A 195 37.85 12.34 -24.73
CA GLY A 195 38.94 13.00 -25.42
C GLY A 195 39.27 12.22 -26.68
N ALA A 196 39.41 12.94 -27.79
CA ALA A 196 40.06 12.45 -28.98
C ALA A 196 41.34 11.71 -28.56
N LYS A 197 41.53 10.49 -29.10
CA LYS A 197 42.74 9.70 -28.89
C LYS A 197 43.95 10.62 -29.10
N PRO A 198 44.88 10.73 -28.13
CA PRO A 198 46.13 11.40 -28.41
C PRO A 198 46.83 10.63 -29.54
N SER A 199 47.07 11.32 -30.66
CA SER A 199 47.94 10.83 -31.72
C SER A 199 49.32 10.58 -31.11
N LYS A 200 49.85 9.38 -31.33
CA LYS A 200 51.20 8.98 -30.92
C LYS A 200 52.22 10.04 -31.38
N PRO A 201 53.13 10.50 -30.50
CA PRO A 201 54.41 11.03 -30.94
C PRO A 201 55.37 9.86 -31.18
N ASP A 202 56.08 9.93 -32.30
CA ASP A 202 57.15 9.01 -32.65
C ASP A 202 58.30 9.05 -31.63
N ALA A 203 58.96 7.91 -31.48
CA ALA A 203 60.05 7.66 -30.54
C ALA A 203 61.30 8.50 -30.86
N ALA A 204 61.97 9.04 -29.83
CA ALA A 204 63.31 8.57 -29.42
C ALA A 204 63.94 9.38 -28.26
N THR A 205 64.60 8.61 -27.38
CA THR A 205 65.83 8.87 -26.60
C THR A 205 65.83 9.56 -25.22
N SER A 206 66.20 8.72 -24.23
CA SER A 206 67.12 8.91 -23.08
C SER A 206 66.81 9.87 -21.92
N GLY A 207 66.90 9.33 -20.69
CA GLY A 207 67.49 10.06 -19.55
C GLY A 207 66.85 9.92 -18.16
N VAL A 208 67.29 8.93 -17.38
CA VAL A 208 67.65 8.93 -15.94
C VAL A 208 66.72 9.53 -14.83
N ALA A 209 66.34 8.63 -13.91
CA ALA A 209 66.16 8.70 -12.43
C ALA A 209 65.19 9.70 -11.73
N ALA A 210 64.35 9.14 -10.83
CA ALA A 210 64.37 9.32 -9.36
C ALA A 210 62.97 9.36 -8.69
N SER A 211 62.82 8.46 -7.70
CA SER A 211 62.06 8.53 -6.42
C SER A 211 60.79 9.39 -6.26
N GLY A 212 59.74 8.78 -5.66
CA GLY A 212 58.70 9.55 -4.94
C GLY A 212 57.45 8.75 -4.55
N THR A 213 57.32 8.51 -3.24
CA THR A 213 56.19 7.97 -2.45
C THR A 213 54.82 8.59 -2.74
N THR A 214 53.66 7.91 -2.64
CA THR A 214 52.87 7.67 -1.41
C THR A 214 51.53 6.95 -1.71
N ASN A 215 50.97 6.30 -0.67
CA ASN A 215 49.73 5.50 -0.56
C ASN A 215 48.40 6.19 -0.98
N PRO A 216 47.30 5.42 -1.11
CA PRO A 216 46.01 5.88 -0.60
C PRO A 216 45.31 4.89 0.34
N GLU A 217 44.86 5.42 1.48
CA GLU A 217 43.98 4.77 2.45
C GLU A 217 42.53 4.66 1.95
N THR A 218 41.92 3.53 2.28
CA THR A 218 40.51 3.18 2.14
C THR A 218 39.62 3.83 3.20
N VAL A 219 38.45 4.37 2.82
CA VAL A 219 37.41 4.81 3.77
C VAL A 219 36.13 3.99 3.59
N LYS A 220 35.74 3.27 4.65
CA LYS A 220 34.42 2.61 4.84
C LYS A 220 33.34 3.63 5.25
N PRO A 221 32.04 3.40 4.94
CA PRO A 221 30.96 4.26 5.42
C PRO A 221 30.46 3.87 6.81
N ALA A 222 30.10 4.89 7.61
CA ALA A 222 29.65 4.79 8.99
C ALA A 222 28.12 4.60 9.12
N ALA A 223 27.72 3.80 10.11
CA ALA A 223 26.35 3.49 10.50
C ALA A 223 25.64 4.68 11.20
N ARG A 224 24.33 4.82 10.97
CA ARG A 224 23.48 5.88 11.53
C ARG A 224 22.75 5.41 12.80
N LYS A 225 22.92 6.12 13.92
CA LYS A 225 22.28 5.85 15.22
C LYS A 225 20.79 6.24 15.22
N ARG A 226 19.96 5.41 15.86
CA ARG A 226 18.54 5.63 16.15
C ARG A 226 18.36 6.69 17.25
N SER A 227 17.40 7.60 17.08
CA SER A 227 16.92 8.49 18.14
C SER A 227 15.59 7.99 18.70
N THR A 228 15.52 7.81 20.02
CA THR A 228 14.31 7.46 20.77
C THR A 228 13.41 8.68 20.96
N ALA A 229 12.16 8.62 20.49
CA ALA A 229 11.15 9.65 20.76
C ALA A 229 10.27 9.28 21.98
N ARG A 230 10.00 10.31 22.78
CA ARG A 230 9.34 10.28 24.09
C ARG A 230 7.81 10.27 23.92
N LYS A 231 7.09 9.39 24.61
CA LYS A 231 5.61 9.34 24.61
C LYS A 231 5.01 10.62 25.23
N GLN A 232 4.07 11.24 24.53
CA GLN A 232 3.09 12.17 25.12
C GLN A 232 1.66 11.62 24.88
N PRO A 233 0.73 11.78 25.84
CA PRO A 233 -0.65 11.32 25.69
C PRO A 233 -1.48 12.33 24.89
N ILE A 234 -2.35 11.82 24.01
CA ILE A 234 -3.29 12.62 23.21
C ILE A 234 -4.52 12.92 24.05
N ALA A 235 -4.88 14.21 24.14
CA ALA A 235 -6.07 14.71 24.82
C ALA A 235 -7.36 14.29 24.11
N GLY A 236 -8.37 13.91 24.90
CA GLY A 236 -9.67 13.45 24.43
C GLY A 236 -10.51 14.54 23.76
N ILE A 237 -11.33 14.13 22.81
CA ILE A 237 -12.33 14.97 22.12
C ILE A 237 -13.51 15.21 23.07
N PRO A 238 -14.03 16.46 23.22
CA PRO A 238 -15.16 16.75 24.09
C PRO A 238 -16.46 16.10 23.60
N GLY A 239 -17.22 15.56 24.55
CA GLY A 239 -18.43 14.77 24.34
C GLY A 239 -19.57 15.49 23.63
N ALA A 240 -20.36 14.68 22.92
CA ALA A 240 -21.67 15.04 22.43
C ALA A 240 -22.60 15.32 23.62
N ASP A 241 -23.11 16.56 23.66
CA ASP A 241 -24.13 17.01 24.60
C ASP A 241 -25.40 16.14 24.47
N ARG A 242 -25.82 15.62 25.63
CA ARG A 242 -27.11 14.97 25.84
C ARG A 242 -28.00 15.93 26.62
N SER A 243 -28.97 16.51 25.93
CA SER A 243 -30.25 16.98 26.49
C SER A 243 -31.25 17.00 25.33
N GLY A 244 -32.53 16.67 25.43
CA GLY A 244 -33.45 16.29 26.47
C GLY A 244 -34.80 16.14 25.74
N GLY A 245 -35.65 15.20 26.17
CA GLY A 245 -36.74 14.65 25.37
C GLY A 245 -37.82 15.62 24.85
N LYS A 246 -38.51 15.17 23.81
CA LYS A 246 -39.98 15.25 23.77
C LYS A 246 -40.57 14.06 23.02
N ARG A 247 -41.25 13.23 23.80
CA ARG A 247 -42.17 12.16 23.43
C ARG A 247 -43.31 12.80 22.64
N LEU A 248 -43.55 12.39 21.40
CA LEU A 248 -44.83 12.65 20.73
C LEU A 248 -45.46 11.34 20.29
N SER A 249 -46.68 11.17 20.78
CA SER A 249 -47.55 10.01 20.70
C SER A 249 -47.97 9.63 19.29
N ARG A 250 -48.06 8.32 19.05
CA ARG A 250 -48.79 7.67 17.96
C ARG A 250 -50.24 8.17 17.86
N ARG A 251 -50.72 8.44 16.65
CA ARG A 251 -52.09 8.12 16.21
C ARG A 251 -52.06 7.65 14.74
N PRO A 252 -52.90 6.67 14.37
CA PRO A 252 -52.93 6.08 13.04
C PRO A 252 -53.80 6.90 12.09
N SER A 253 -53.42 7.02 10.82
CA SER A 253 -54.35 7.44 9.77
C SER A 253 -54.78 6.22 8.94
N THR A 254 -56.07 6.20 8.72
CA THR A 254 -56.92 5.17 8.17
C THR A 254 -56.77 5.00 6.66
N LYS A 255 -56.82 3.75 6.21
CA LYS A 255 -57.34 3.37 4.89
C LYS A 255 -58.73 3.98 4.68
N ARG A 256 -59.00 4.56 3.50
CA ARG A 256 -60.23 4.30 2.71
C ARG A 256 -60.17 4.95 1.33
N ARG A 257 -60.41 4.08 0.33
CA ARG A 257 -60.94 4.27 -1.03
C ARG A 257 -60.16 5.14 -2.00
#